data_AF-A0A1X9NLU5-F1
#
_entry.id   AF-A0A1X9NLU5-F1
#
_cell.length_a   1.000
_cell.length_b   1.000
_cell.length_c   1.000
_cell.angle_alpha   90.00
_cell.angle_beta   90.00
_cell.angle_gamma   90.00
#
_symmetry.space_group_name_H-M   'P 1'
#
loop_
_entity.id
_entity.type
_entity.pdbx_description
1 polymer ?
#
loop_
_entity_poly.entity_id
_entity_poly.type
_entity_poly.pdbx_seq_one_letter_code
_entity_poly.pdbx_strand_id
1 'polypeptide(L)'
;MINKLCYMVLIGSLLMIVQLAAASDDDLEPANYAFSNYIGNGIYRASGQRVTVFNLPFDYIPPAQSELSANDPEATSYFFRLPVSLGFYNFDFDDVIGGDIPNRADTFTFVPGIEWRVPLNERLLISPYIDLGLGNNFSTGEQVMIYSTGVSSQYSWGGNNQHLWVNRLFYAAYRGLSVDINDAYGAMQSGVDYRLPLSFDSLGRRSFFTAYGLAIWNFNRLEFTVPGERAVGINKNYEAGFTYGWDQPLEYGPFQLKRIGIGYRTGDRLKVWRLSFNLPI
;
A
#
# COMPACT_ATOMS: atom_id res chain seq x y z
N MET A 1 -21.27 -8.58 -38.67
CA MET A 1 -21.98 -8.21 -37.41
C MET A 1 -21.12 -8.67 -36.25
N ILE A 2 -21.03 -7.85 -35.19
CA ILE A 2 -20.15 -7.97 -34.01
C ILE A 2 -18.72 -7.47 -34.26
N ASN A 3 -18.52 -6.13 -34.24
CA ASN A 3 -17.21 -5.52 -33.88
C ASN A 3 -17.24 -3.99 -33.68
N LYS A 4 -18.28 -3.44 -33.02
CA LYS A 4 -18.33 -1.99 -32.72
C LYS A 4 -18.97 -1.64 -31.36
N LEU A 5 -18.84 -2.50 -30.35
CA LEU A 5 -19.47 -2.28 -29.03
C LEU A 5 -18.48 -2.45 -27.85
N CYS A 6 -17.26 -1.94 -27.99
CA CYS A 6 -16.30 -1.83 -26.87
C CYS A 6 -15.58 -0.48 -26.76
N TYR A 7 -15.90 0.49 -27.63
CA TYR A 7 -15.21 1.80 -27.63
C TYR A 7 -16.04 2.97 -27.07
N MET A 8 -17.16 2.72 -26.39
CA MET A 8 -18.10 3.79 -26.01
C MET A 8 -18.52 3.78 -24.54
N VAL A 9 -17.56 3.65 -23.61
CA VAL A 9 -17.76 3.97 -22.18
C VAL A 9 -16.64 4.84 -21.59
N LEU A 10 -15.59 5.17 -22.35
CA LEU A 10 -14.39 5.82 -21.79
C LEU A 10 -14.17 7.27 -22.28
N ILE A 11 -15.21 8.06 -22.50
CA ILE A 11 -15.09 9.51 -22.73
C ILE A 11 -16.30 10.22 -22.12
N GLY A 12 -16.20 10.63 -20.86
CA GLY A 12 -17.25 11.39 -20.20
C GLY A 12 -16.80 11.89 -18.83
N SER A 13 -16.44 13.18 -18.76
CA SER A 13 -16.16 14.00 -17.57
C SER A 13 -14.78 13.84 -16.89
N LEU A 14 -13.80 14.61 -17.38
CA LEU A 14 -12.68 15.06 -16.56
C LEU A 14 -12.39 16.54 -16.87
N LEU A 15 -13.20 17.42 -16.30
CA LEU A 15 -12.90 18.85 -16.18
C LEU A 15 -13.50 19.32 -14.85
N MET A 16 -12.72 19.21 -13.78
CA MET A 16 -12.95 19.98 -12.56
C MET A 16 -11.73 20.86 -12.33
N ILE A 17 -11.94 22.16 -12.51
CA ILE A 17 -11.02 23.21 -12.11
C ILE A 17 -11.15 23.35 -10.59
N VAL A 18 -10.10 23.04 -9.84
CA VAL A 18 -10.05 23.22 -8.39
C VAL A 18 -9.34 24.55 -8.11
N GLN A 19 -10.05 25.52 -7.54
CA GLN A 19 -9.45 26.72 -6.96
C GLN A 19 -8.91 26.38 -5.56
N LEU A 20 -7.63 26.66 -5.32
CA LEU A 20 -6.98 26.48 -4.03
C LEU A 20 -7.33 27.64 -3.09
N ALA A 21 -7.82 27.31 -1.90
CA ALA A 21 -7.65 28.13 -0.70
C ALA A 21 -6.86 27.31 0.33
N ALA A 22 -5.88 27.95 0.96
CA ALA A 22 -5.01 27.30 1.94
C ALA A 22 -5.78 27.06 3.26
N ALA A 23 -5.70 25.84 3.79
CA ALA A 23 -6.24 25.47 5.11
C ALA A 23 -5.10 25.23 6.11
N SER A 24 -5.35 25.59 7.37
CA SER A 24 -4.38 25.80 8.44
C SER A 24 -3.80 24.53 9.07
N ASP A 25 -2.56 24.71 9.55
CA ASP A 25 -1.74 23.75 10.27
C ASP A 25 -2.24 23.48 11.69
N ASP A 26 -2.80 22.29 11.94
CA ASP A 26 -2.91 21.51 13.20
C ASP A 26 -4.04 20.48 12.91
N ASP A 27 -3.87 19.15 12.97
CA ASP A 27 -3.31 18.26 13.99
C ASP A 27 -2.64 17.04 13.34
N LEU A 28 -1.56 16.52 13.95
CA LEU A 28 -0.98 15.21 13.61
C LEU A 28 -1.68 14.15 14.47
N GLU A 29 -2.63 13.44 13.86
CA GLU A 29 -3.61 12.61 14.56
C GLU A 29 -3.04 11.45 15.37
N PRO A 30 -3.57 11.19 16.59
CA PRO A 30 -3.31 9.96 17.33
C PRO A 30 -3.92 8.76 16.61
N ALA A 31 -3.12 7.73 16.40
CA ALA A 31 -3.54 6.35 16.23
C ALA A 31 -4.57 6.08 15.10
N ASN A 32 -4.06 5.79 13.91
CA ASN A 32 -4.84 5.00 12.95
C ASN A 32 -4.19 3.67 12.63
N TYR A 33 -3.97 2.87 13.67
CA TYR A 33 -3.49 1.49 13.52
C TYR A 33 -4.38 0.67 12.57
N ALA A 34 -5.67 1.04 12.46
CA ALA A 34 -6.60 0.48 11.48
C ALA A 34 -6.14 0.68 10.01
N PHE A 35 -5.41 1.76 9.73
CA PHE A 35 -4.86 2.06 8.41
C PHE A 35 -3.44 1.55 8.19
N SER A 36 -2.85 0.82 9.15
CA SER A 36 -1.48 0.30 9.08
C SER A 36 -1.19 -0.42 7.75
N ASN A 37 -2.12 -1.30 7.32
CA ASN A 37 -1.99 -2.07 6.07
C ASN A 37 -1.82 -1.20 4.81
N TYR A 38 -2.28 0.06 4.84
CA TYR A 38 -2.32 0.95 3.69
C TYR A 38 -1.26 2.06 3.76
N ILE A 39 -0.85 2.48 4.96
CA ILE A 39 0.25 3.44 5.14
C ILE A 39 1.62 2.78 4.92
N GLY A 40 1.73 1.46 5.16
CA GLY A 40 2.91 0.61 4.99
C GLY A 40 3.85 0.57 6.22
N ASN A 41 4.98 -0.15 6.12
CA ASN A 41 5.97 -0.19 7.20
C ASN A 41 6.70 1.14 7.41
N GLY A 42 6.99 1.49 8.66
CA GLY A 42 7.82 2.65 8.98
C GLY A 42 7.69 3.10 10.42
N ILE A 43 8.49 4.10 10.79
CA ILE A 43 8.40 4.78 12.08
C ILE A 43 7.60 6.07 11.88
N TYR A 44 6.45 6.14 12.53
CA TYR A 44 5.52 7.25 12.47
C TYR A 44 5.49 8.00 13.80
N ARG A 45 5.04 9.25 13.78
CA ARG A 45 4.75 10.03 14.99
C ARG A 45 3.26 10.34 15.03
N ALA A 46 2.60 9.96 16.12
CA ALA A 46 1.17 10.16 16.33
C ALA A 46 0.94 10.67 17.76
N SER A 47 0.28 11.83 17.93
CA SER A 47 0.02 12.45 19.25
C SER A 47 1.19 12.47 20.23
N GLY A 48 2.35 12.90 19.74
CA GLY A 48 3.56 13.02 20.54
C GLY A 48 4.29 11.69 20.80
N GLN A 49 3.68 10.55 20.48
CA GLN A 49 4.30 9.21 20.59
C GLN A 49 4.85 8.73 19.25
N ARG A 50 5.87 7.86 19.31
CA ARG A 50 6.39 7.16 18.12
C ARG A 50 5.68 5.83 17.98
N VAL A 51 5.33 5.45 16.75
CA VAL A 51 4.70 4.17 16.43
C VAL A 51 5.48 3.52 15.31
N THR A 52 6.02 2.34 15.55
CA THR A 52 6.68 1.54 14.53
C THR A 52 5.70 0.50 13.99
N VAL A 53 5.49 0.52 12.68
CA VAL A 53 4.52 -0.33 11.99
C VAL A 53 5.26 -1.35 11.12
N PHE A 54 4.89 -2.62 11.28
CA PHE A 54 5.34 -3.73 10.46
C PHE A 54 4.16 -4.40 9.77
N ASN A 55 4.12 -4.29 8.45
CA ASN A 55 3.17 -4.93 7.55
C ASN A 55 3.80 -6.17 6.92
N LEU A 56 3.15 -7.29 7.12
CA LEU A 56 3.47 -8.57 6.51
C LEU A 56 2.45 -8.84 5.40
N PRO A 57 2.83 -8.66 4.12
CA PRO A 57 1.91 -8.74 2.99
C PRO A 57 1.75 -10.19 2.54
N PHE A 58 1.13 -11.06 3.36
CA PHE A 58 0.86 -12.43 2.93
C PHE A 58 -0.16 -12.45 1.79
N ASP A 59 0.01 -13.41 0.88
CA ASP A 59 -0.92 -13.67 -0.20
C ASP A 59 -1.11 -15.17 -0.40
N TYR A 60 -2.24 -15.54 -0.99
CA TYR A 60 -2.52 -16.91 -1.39
C TYR A 60 -3.09 -16.93 -2.80
N ILE A 61 -2.34 -17.55 -3.71
CA ILE A 61 -2.75 -17.77 -5.10
C ILE A 61 -3.27 -19.20 -5.22
N PRO A 62 -4.56 -19.42 -5.55
CA PRO A 62 -5.07 -20.77 -5.76
C PRO A 62 -4.30 -21.49 -6.89
N PRO A 63 -3.99 -22.79 -6.78
CA PRO A 63 -3.22 -23.53 -7.79
C PRO A 63 -3.79 -23.40 -9.21
N ALA A 64 -5.12 -23.48 -9.35
CA ALA A 64 -5.80 -23.30 -10.63
C ALA A 64 -5.59 -21.89 -11.24
N GLN A 65 -5.44 -20.85 -10.41
CA GLN A 65 -5.17 -19.48 -10.85
C GLN A 65 -3.70 -19.31 -11.27
N SER A 66 -2.78 -19.99 -10.57
CA SER A 66 -1.37 -20.06 -10.96
C SER A 66 -1.20 -20.76 -12.31
N GLU A 67 -1.87 -21.90 -12.50
CA GLU A 67 -1.87 -22.64 -13.77
C GLU A 67 -2.49 -21.83 -14.91
N LEU A 68 -3.62 -21.15 -14.65
CA LEU A 68 -4.26 -20.27 -15.62
C LEU A 68 -3.31 -19.17 -16.09
N SER A 69 -2.69 -18.45 -15.14
CA SER A 69 -1.79 -17.33 -15.46
C SER A 69 -0.51 -17.78 -16.17
N ALA A 70 -0.08 -19.04 -15.98
CA ALA A 70 1.08 -19.62 -16.64
C ALA A 70 0.79 -20.05 -18.09
N ASN A 71 -0.41 -20.58 -18.34
CA ASN A 71 -0.82 -21.07 -19.66
C ASN A 71 -1.39 -19.97 -20.56
N ASP A 72 -2.03 -18.97 -19.97
CA ASP A 72 -2.61 -17.82 -20.66
C ASP A 72 -2.30 -16.53 -19.88
N PRO A 73 -1.19 -15.82 -20.23
CA PRO A 73 -0.81 -14.59 -19.58
C PRO A 73 -1.81 -13.43 -19.74
N GLU A 74 -2.75 -13.53 -20.67
CA GLU A 74 -3.82 -12.54 -20.88
C GLU A 74 -5.10 -12.88 -20.12
N ALA A 75 -5.19 -14.08 -19.54
CA ALA A 75 -6.34 -14.49 -18.76
C ALA A 75 -6.47 -13.67 -17.47
N THR A 76 -7.71 -13.31 -17.15
CA THR A 76 -8.03 -12.71 -15.85
C THR A 76 -7.90 -13.76 -14.76
N SER A 77 -7.13 -13.45 -13.71
CA SER A 77 -6.95 -14.31 -12.54
C SER A 77 -7.30 -13.58 -11.24
N TYR A 78 -7.35 -14.32 -10.13
CA TYR A 78 -7.54 -13.72 -8.81
C TYR A 78 -6.65 -14.37 -7.75
N PHE A 79 -6.39 -13.64 -6.67
CA PHE A 79 -5.69 -14.16 -5.50
C PHE A 79 -6.23 -13.52 -4.21
N PHE A 80 -5.96 -14.18 -3.09
CA PHE A 80 -6.33 -13.70 -1.78
C PHE A 80 -5.21 -12.86 -1.19
N ARG A 81 -5.57 -11.68 -0.71
CA ARG A 81 -4.69 -10.78 0.05
C ARG A 81 -4.91 -11.07 1.52
N LEU A 82 -3.85 -11.34 2.27
CA LEU A 82 -3.91 -11.72 3.69
C LEU A 82 -2.99 -10.83 4.55
N PRO A 83 -3.02 -9.49 4.40
CA PRO A 83 -2.09 -8.61 5.09
C PRO A 83 -2.32 -8.64 6.60
N VAL A 84 -1.21 -8.72 7.34
CA VAL A 84 -1.16 -8.58 8.79
C VAL A 84 -0.31 -7.36 9.10
N SER A 85 -0.77 -6.48 9.99
CA SER A 85 0.06 -5.39 10.52
C SER A 85 0.21 -5.46 12.03
N LEU A 86 1.41 -5.20 12.51
CA LEU A 86 1.77 -5.07 13.92
C LEU A 86 2.29 -3.66 14.18
N GLY A 87 1.78 -3.02 15.23
CA GLY A 87 2.26 -1.71 15.68
C GLY A 87 2.88 -1.78 17.07
N PHE A 88 3.97 -1.04 17.27
CA PHE A 88 4.73 -0.97 18.52
C PHE A 88 4.90 0.49 18.92
N TYR A 89 4.43 0.86 20.12
CA TYR A 89 4.54 2.21 20.65
C TYR A 89 5.91 2.44 21.31
N ASN A 90 6.47 3.62 21.07
CA ASN A 90 7.76 4.09 21.60
C ASN A 90 8.97 3.21 21.28
N PHE A 91 8.89 2.41 20.21
CA PHE A 91 9.98 1.55 19.74
C PHE A 91 10.75 2.19 18.58
N ASP A 92 12.08 2.20 18.63
CA ASP A 92 12.98 2.70 17.58
C ASP A 92 13.83 1.58 16.95
N PHE A 93 14.31 1.78 15.71
CA PHE A 93 15.24 0.83 15.08
C PHE A 93 16.59 0.74 15.80
N ASP A 94 17.00 1.81 16.50
CA ASP A 94 18.21 1.80 17.35
C ASP A 94 18.09 0.78 18.49
N ASP A 95 16.87 0.54 19.00
CA ASP A 95 16.60 -0.44 20.06
C ASP A 95 16.79 -1.88 19.55
N VAL A 96 16.56 -2.15 18.25
CA VAL A 96 16.84 -3.46 17.62
C VAL A 96 18.33 -3.77 17.61
N ILE A 97 19.17 -2.78 17.29
CA ILE A 97 20.63 -2.93 17.23
C ILE A 97 21.20 -3.13 18.65
N GLY A 98 20.54 -2.56 19.66
CA GLY A 98 20.82 -2.79 21.08
C GLY A 98 20.31 -4.12 21.65
N GLY A 99 19.45 -4.85 20.92
CA GLY A 99 18.89 -6.13 21.35
C GLY A 99 17.59 -6.02 22.17
N ASP A 100 17.04 -4.82 22.34
CA ASP A 100 15.78 -4.56 23.07
C ASP A 100 14.58 -4.70 22.13
N ILE A 101 14.32 -5.94 21.68
CA ILE A 101 13.17 -6.24 20.81
C ILE A 101 11.88 -6.21 21.67
N PRO A 102 10.79 -5.55 21.21
CA PRO A 102 9.55 -5.48 21.97
C PRO A 102 8.97 -6.88 22.17
N ASN A 103 8.64 -7.20 23.42
CA ASN A 103 8.12 -8.51 23.79
C ASN A 103 6.64 -8.72 23.40
N ARG A 104 5.94 -7.66 22.94
CA ARG A 104 4.54 -7.70 22.52
C ARG A 104 4.24 -6.59 21.53
N ALA A 105 3.32 -6.83 20.59
CA ALA A 105 2.75 -5.78 19.77
C ALA A 105 1.66 -5.03 20.56
N ASP A 106 1.57 -3.72 20.37
CA ASP A 106 0.53 -2.87 20.97
C ASP A 106 -0.73 -2.83 20.11
N THR A 107 -0.58 -3.01 18.80
CA THR A 107 -1.70 -3.08 17.87
C THR A 107 -1.53 -4.23 16.89
N PHE A 108 -2.65 -4.79 16.46
CA PHE A 108 -2.72 -5.85 15.46
C PHE A 108 -3.85 -5.56 14.48
N THR A 109 -3.62 -5.80 13.20
CA THR A 109 -4.69 -5.84 12.20
C THR A 109 -4.53 -7.04 11.29
N PHE A 110 -5.65 -7.60 10.86
CA PHE A 110 -5.73 -8.59 9.81
C PHE A 110 -6.89 -8.22 8.90
N VAL A 111 -6.57 -7.86 7.65
CA VAL A 111 -7.55 -7.29 6.72
C VAL A 111 -7.53 -8.08 5.42
N PRO A 112 -8.07 -9.31 5.43
CA PRO A 112 -8.08 -10.16 4.25
C PRO A 112 -8.94 -9.57 3.14
N GLY A 113 -8.63 -9.96 1.92
CA GLY A 113 -9.34 -9.48 0.73
C GLY A 113 -9.09 -10.34 -0.47
N ILE A 114 -9.69 -9.92 -1.58
CA ILE A 114 -9.51 -10.52 -2.89
C ILE A 114 -9.07 -9.44 -3.87
N GLU A 115 -8.10 -9.78 -4.71
CA GLU A 115 -7.65 -8.95 -5.82
C GLU A 115 -7.82 -9.73 -7.11
N TRP A 116 -8.38 -9.08 -8.12
CA TRP A 116 -8.42 -9.59 -9.48
C TRP A 116 -7.28 -8.98 -10.27
N ARG A 117 -6.66 -9.77 -11.13
CA ARG A 117 -5.63 -9.33 -12.07
C ARG A 117 -6.22 -9.42 -13.47
N VAL A 118 -6.41 -8.26 -14.11
CA VAL A 118 -6.99 -8.13 -15.46
C VAL A 118 -5.90 -7.60 -16.40
N PRO A 119 -5.18 -8.47 -17.12
CA PRO A 119 -4.25 -8.05 -18.15
C PRO A 119 -5.05 -7.38 -19.29
N LEU A 120 -4.78 -6.11 -19.57
CA LEU A 120 -5.38 -5.43 -20.72
C LEU A 120 -4.55 -5.62 -22.00
N ASN A 121 -3.25 -5.91 -21.82
CA ASN A 121 -2.30 -6.31 -22.85
C ASN A 121 -1.01 -6.79 -22.15
N GLU A 122 -0.01 -7.20 -22.93
CA GLU A 122 1.31 -7.67 -22.47
C GLU A 122 2.06 -6.71 -21.53
N ARG A 123 1.67 -5.42 -21.46
CA ARG A 123 2.36 -4.39 -20.67
C ARG A 123 1.51 -3.79 -19.55
N LEU A 124 0.18 -3.85 -19.64
CA LEU A 124 -0.72 -3.17 -18.74
C LEU A 124 -1.61 -4.16 -17.99
N LEU A 125 -1.44 -4.19 -16.67
CA LEU A 125 -2.27 -4.94 -15.74
C LEU A 125 -3.13 -3.97 -14.93
N ILE A 126 -4.43 -4.25 -14.81
CA ILE A 126 -5.34 -3.56 -13.90
C ILE A 126 -5.74 -4.52 -12.79
N SER A 127 -5.63 -4.06 -11.54
CA SER A 127 -5.96 -4.87 -10.37
C SER A 127 -6.92 -4.17 -9.41
N PRO A 128 -8.24 -4.38 -9.54
CA PRO A 128 -9.20 -3.98 -8.52
C PRO A 128 -9.16 -4.94 -7.32
N TYR A 129 -9.51 -4.44 -6.14
CA TYR A 129 -9.58 -5.23 -4.92
C TYR A 129 -10.70 -4.79 -3.98
N ILE A 130 -11.04 -5.69 -3.06
CA ILE A 130 -11.83 -5.41 -1.87
C ILE A 130 -11.26 -6.16 -0.66
N ASP A 131 -11.17 -5.46 0.47
CA ASP A 131 -10.65 -5.98 1.74
C ASP A 131 -11.68 -5.76 2.86
N LEU A 132 -11.78 -6.71 3.79
CA LEU A 132 -12.61 -6.62 5.00
C LEU A 132 -11.93 -7.40 6.13
N GLY A 133 -11.75 -6.75 7.28
CA GLY A 133 -11.18 -7.42 8.44
C GLY A 133 -11.29 -6.64 9.73
N LEU A 134 -10.38 -6.94 10.65
CA LEU A 134 -10.45 -6.50 12.04
C LEU A 134 -9.11 -5.94 12.51
N GLY A 135 -9.18 -5.01 13.46
CA GLY A 135 -8.05 -4.46 14.19
C GLY A 135 -8.30 -4.45 15.69
N ASN A 136 -7.22 -4.62 16.45
CA ASN A 136 -7.24 -4.55 17.91
C ASN A 136 -6.09 -3.66 18.40
N ASN A 137 -6.39 -2.74 19.31
CA ASN A 137 -5.40 -2.02 20.11
C ASN A 137 -5.35 -2.68 21.49
N PHE A 138 -4.29 -3.43 21.75
CA PHE A 138 -4.13 -4.17 23.00
C PHE A 138 -3.88 -3.25 24.21
N SER A 139 -3.42 -2.01 23.97
CA SER A 139 -3.19 -1.03 25.04
C SER A 139 -4.51 -0.43 25.56
N THR A 140 -5.52 -0.26 24.69
CA THR A 140 -6.83 0.33 25.05
C THR A 140 -7.96 -0.70 25.13
N GLY A 141 -7.77 -1.90 24.55
CA GLY A 141 -8.80 -2.92 24.39
C GLY A 141 -9.79 -2.64 23.24
N GLU A 142 -9.55 -1.57 22.46
CA GLU A 142 -10.44 -1.15 21.38
C GLU A 142 -10.34 -2.08 20.17
N GLN A 143 -11.50 -2.40 19.61
CA GLN A 143 -11.62 -3.24 18.43
C GLN A 143 -12.34 -2.48 17.33
N VAL A 144 -11.85 -2.64 16.10
CA VAL A 144 -12.38 -1.98 14.92
C VAL A 144 -12.60 -2.99 13.80
N MET A 145 -13.65 -2.79 13.02
CA MET A 145 -13.84 -3.41 11.72
C MET A 145 -13.27 -2.48 10.65
N ILE A 146 -12.48 -3.03 9.74
CA ILE A 146 -11.74 -2.31 8.70
C ILE A 146 -12.22 -2.79 7.34
N TYR A 147 -12.45 -1.89 6.41
CA TYR A 147 -12.80 -2.22 5.03
C TYR A 147 -12.10 -1.30 4.05
N SER A 148 -11.76 -1.82 2.88
CA SER A 148 -11.13 -1.04 1.82
C SER A 148 -11.52 -1.56 0.45
N THR A 149 -11.50 -0.66 -0.52
CA THR A 149 -11.55 -1.01 -1.93
C THR A 149 -10.61 -0.10 -2.69
N GLY A 150 -10.11 -0.60 -3.80
CA GLY A 150 -9.26 0.20 -4.66
C GLY A 150 -9.02 -0.47 -5.99
N VAL A 151 -8.28 0.25 -6.83
CA VAL A 151 -7.81 -0.21 -8.11
C VAL A 151 -6.37 0.23 -8.29
N SER A 152 -5.55 -0.65 -8.86
CA SER A 152 -4.22 -0.30 -9.30
C SER A 152 -4.06 -0.55 -10.80
N SER A 153 -3.15 0.20 -11.41
CA SER A 153 -2.63 -0.08 -12.74
C SER A 153 -1.13 -0.30 -12.65
N GLN A 154 -0.61 -1.30 -13.34
CA GLN A 154 0.81 -1.55 -13.48
C GLN A 154 1.15 -1.59 -14.97
N TYR A 155 1.90 -0.59 -15.42
CA TYR A 155 2.43 -0.51 -16.77
C TYR A 155 3.92 -0.88 -16.77
N SER A 156 4.31 -1.81 -17.62
CA SER A 156 5.68 -2.31 -17.76
C SER A 156 6.31 -1.79 -19.06
N TRP A 157 7.58 -1.35 -18.98
CA TRP A 157 8.36 -0.96 -20.18
C TRP A 157 9.85 -1.30 -20.06
N GLY A 158 10.60 -0.91 -21.09
CA GLY A 158 11.97 -1.35 -21.33
C GLY A 158 11.97 -2.70 -22.02
N GLY A 159 13.16 -3.16 -22.43
CA GLY A 159 13.30 -4.40 -23.22
C GLY A 159 12.52 -5.58 -22.61
N ASN A 160 13.01 -6.16 -21.52
CA ASN A 160 12.35 -7.29 -20.87
C ASN A 160 11.24 -6.86 -19.90
N ASN A 161 10.47 -5.80 -20.20
CA ASN A 161 9.39 -5.27 -19.35
C ASN A 161 9.82 -5.02 -17.88
N GLN A 162 11.04 -4.55 -17.72
CA GLN A 162 11.76 -4.59 -16.45
C GLN A 162 11.56 -3.33 -15.58
N HIS A 163 11.02 -2.26 -16.17
CA HIS A 163 10.66 -1.02 -15.47
C HIS A 163 9.15 -0.97 -15.30
N LEU A 164 8.69 -0.35 -14.22
CA LEU A 164 7.27 -0.29 -13.88
C LEU A 164 6.84 1.15 -13.61
N TRP A 165 5.62 1.49 -14.03
CA TRP A 165 4.86 2.64 -13.55
C TRP A 165 3.57 2.10 -12.99
N VAL A 166 3.35 2.38 -11.72
CA VAL A 166 2.20 1.87 -11.01
C VAL A 166 1.41 3.03 -10.47
N ASN A 167 0.11 2.96 -10.63
CA ASN A 167 -0.82 3.89 -10.04
C ASN A 167 -1.78 3.12 -9.16
N ARG A 168 -2.20 3.71 -8.05
CA ARG A 168 -3.19 3.12 -7.15
C ARG A 168 -4.16 4.20 -6.72
N LEU A 169 -5.44 3.91 -6.75
CA LEU A 169 -6.49 4.71 -6.14
C LEU A 169 -7.23 3.80 -5.18
N PHE A 170 -7.35 4.20 -3.92
CA PHE A 170 -8.08 3.42 -2.94
C PHE A 170 -8.80 4.29 -1.92
N TYR A 171 -9.76 3.65 -1.25
CA TYR A 171 -10.47 4.15 -0.10
C TYR A 171 -10.37 3.11 1.00
N ALA A 172 -10.09 3.54 2.23
CA ALA A 172 -10.06 2.69 3.41
C ALA A 172 -10.83 3.37 4.54
N ALA A 173 -11.54 2.58 5.33
CA ALA A 173 -12.31 3.08 6.46
C ALA A 173 -12.40 2.03 7.58
N TYR A 174 -12.70 2.48 8.78
CA TYR A 174 -12.97 1.61 9.91
C TYR A 174 -14.13 2.11 10.75
N ARG A 175 -14.66 1.19 11.56
CA ARG A 175 -15.69 1.45 12.57
C ARG A 175 -15.38 0.69 13.85
N GLY A 176 -15.43 1.38 14.98
CA GLY A 176 -15.33 0.78 16.31
C GLY A 176 -16.47 -0.20 16.58
N LEU A 177 -16.13 -1.33 17.19
CA LEU A 177 -17.09 -2.38 17.53
C LEU A 177 -17.74 -2.17 18.90
N SER A 178 -17.04 -1.49 19.81
CA SER A 178 -17.49 -1.27 21.20
C SER A 178 -17.42 0.19 21.64
N VAL A 179 -16.92 1.06 20.77
CA VAL A 179 -16.71 2.50 20.99
C VAL A 179 -17.12 3.24 19.72
N ASP A 180 -17.66 4.45 19.87
CA ASP A 180 -18.10 5.28 18.73
C ASP A 180 -16.93 6.03 18.10
N ILE A 181 -16.01 5.26 17.53
CA ILE A 181 -14.89 5.74 16.73
C ILE A 181 -15.09 5.27 15.30
N ASN A 182 -14.90 6.15 14.33
CA ASN A 182 -14.90 5.76 12.93
C ASN A 182 -14.03 6.75 12.17
N ASP A 183 -13.43 6.27 11.09
CA ASP A 183 -12.79 7.16 10.14
C ASP A 183 -12.62 6.54 8.77
N ALA A 184 -12.29 7.37 7.79
CA ALA A 184 -12.05 7.03 6.42
C ALA A 184 -11.04 7.97 5.76
N TYR A 185 -10.22 7.41 4.86
CA TYR A 185 -9.41 8.21 3.96
C TYR A 185 -9.32 7.57 2.58
N GLY A 186 -9.11 8.42 1.57
CA GLY A 186 -8.75 7.99 0.24
C GLY A 186 -7.31 8.37 -0.08
N ALA A 187 -6.68 7.63 -0.98
CA ALA A 187 -5.41 8.08 -1.55
C ALA A 187 -5.26 7.67 -3.00
N MET A 188 -4.62 8.55 -3.77
CA MET A 188 -4.04 8.25 -5.06
C MET A 188 -2.52 8.18 -4.92
N GLN A 189 -1.93 7.19 -5.55
CA GLN A 189 -0.51 6.97 -5.60
C GLN A 189 -0.08 6.81 -7.05
N SER A 190 1.09 7.35 -7.39
CA SER A 190 1.72 7.16 -8.69
C SER A 190 3.22 7.04 -8.50
N GLY A 191 3.79 5.91 -8.91
CA GLY A 191 5.19 5.61 -8.69
C GLY A 191 5.85 4.93 -9.86
N VAL A 192 7.12 5.25 -10.08
CA VAL A 192 7.97 4.64 -11.10
C VAL A 192 9.05 3.84 -10.40
N ASP A 193 9.27 2.60 -10.86
CA ASP A 193 10.33 1.70 -10.42
C ASP A 193 11.25 1.40 -11.60
N TYR A 194 12.49 1.86 -11.52
CA TYR A 194 13.47 1.75 -12.58
C TYR A 194 14.55 0.75 -12.21
N ARG A 195 14.57 -0.40 -12.90
CA ARG A 195 15.64 -1.40 -12.77
C ARG A 195 16.97 -0.89 -13.32
N LEU A 196 18.00 -0.94 -12.48
CA LEU A 196 19.36 -0.57 -12.85
C LEU A 196 19.98 -1.65 -13.75
N PRO A 197 20.90 -1.29 -14.66
CA PRO A 197 21.60 -2.25 -15.54
C PRO A 197 22.70 -3.02 -14.78
N LEU A 198 22.41 -3.44 -13.55
CA LEU A 198 23.30 -4.19 -12.67
C LEU A 198 22.59 -5.51 -12.34
N SER A 199 23.21 -6.62 -12.74
CA SER A 199 22.76 -7.97 -12.38
C SER A 199 23.96 -8.76 -11.87
N PHE A 200 23.74 -9.54 -10.83
CA PHE A 200 24.73 -10.42 -10.24
C PHE A 200 24.01 -11.60 -9.59
N ASP A 201 24.76 -12.65 -9.29
CA ASP A 201 24.22 -13.83 -8.62
C ASP A 201 24.37 -13.70 -7.11
N SER A 202 23.27 -13.90 -6.39
CA SER A 202 23.25 -13.99 -4.92
C SER A 202 22.31 -15.12 -4.52
N LEU A 203 22.74 -15.96 -3.57
CA LEU A 203 21.95 -17.12 -3.10
C LEU A 203 21.55 -18.09 -4.24
N GLY A 204 22.42 -18.23 -5.26
CA GLY A 204 22.17 -19.09 -6.43
C GLY A 204 21.08 -18.56 -7.38
N ARG A 205 20.73 -17.27 -7.28
CA ARG A 205 19.67 -16.63 -8.06
C ARG A 205 20.18 -15.33 -8.65
N ARG A 206 19.65 -14.97 -9.82
CA ARG A 206 19.91 -13.66 -10.42
C ARG A 206 19.22 -12.57 -9.60
N SER A 207 20.02 -11.61 -9.17
CA SER A 207 19.61 -10.48 -8.36
C SER A 207 19.75 -9.16 -9.13
N PHE A 208 19.04 -8.14 -8.65
CA PHE A 208 18.99 -6.84 -9.28
C PHE A 208 18.72 -5.73 -8.27
N PHE A 209 19.04 -4.51 -8.68
CA PHE A 209 18.66 -3.30 -7.97
C PHE A 209 17.65 -2.47 -8.78
N THR A 210 16.78 -1.77 -8.07
CA THR A 210 15.93 -0.73 -8.66
C THR A 210 16.06 0.57 -7.87
N ALA A 211 15.85 1.69 -8.54
CA ALA A 211 15.58 2.98 -7.93
C ALA A 211 14.11 3.32 -8.18
N TYR A 212 13.41 3.84 -7.18
CA TYR A 212 12.00 4.18 -7.32
C TYR A 212 11.69 5.57 -6.78
N GLY A 213 10.62 6.15 -7.33
CA GLY A 213 9.99 7.37 -6.84
C GLY A 213 8.49 7.20 -6.82
N LEU A 214 7.83 7.73 -5.79
CA LEU A 214 6.40 7.60 -5.53
C LEU A 214 5.84 8.95 -5.08
N ALA A 215 4.74 9.37 -5.69
CA ALA A 215 3.93 10.50 -5.27
C ALA A 215 2.61 10.00 -4.71
N ILE A 216 2.15 10.59 -3.60
CA ILE A 216 0.97 10.19 -2.86
C ILE A 216 0.13 11.43 -2.59
N TRP A 217 -1.14 11.38 -2.99
CA TRP A 217 -2.16 12.39 -2.72
C TRP A 217 -3.23 11.76 -1.85
N ASN A 218 -3.35 12.21 -0.61
CA ASN A 218 -4.41 11.77 0.30
C ASN A 218 -5.62 12.69 0.13
N PHE A 219 -6.81 12.10 0.02
CA PHE A 219 -8.08 12.80 -0.08
C PHE A 219 -8.83 12.58 1.24
N ASN A 220 -9.12 13.70 1.91
CA ASN A 220 -9.76 13.88 3.22
C ASN A 220 -8.81 13.88 4.43
N ARG A 221 -9.07 14.83 5.35
CA ARG A 221 -8.79 14.68 6.78
C ARG A 221 -9.85 13.76 7.37
N LEU A 222 -9.41 12.96 8.33
CA LEU A 222 -10.26 12.43 9.38
C LEU A 222 -11.11 13.57 9.99
N GLU A 223 -12.37 13.69 9.56
CA GLU A 223 -13.30 14.69 10.09
C GLU A 223 -14.67 14.06 10.29
N PHE A 224 -14.98 13.78 11.56
CA PHE A 224 -16.34 13.55 12.06
C PHE A 224 -17.23 14.71 11.60
N THR A 225 -18.24 14.39 10.80
CA THR A 225 -19.06 15.40 10.10
C THR A 225 -19.87 16.24 11.09
N VAL A 226 -19.56 17.52 11.20
CA VAL A 226 -20.54 18.56 11.57
C VAL A 226 -21.10 19.14 10.25
N PRO A 227 -22.43 19.20 10.05
CA PRO A 227 -23.00 19.69 8.79
C PRO A 227 -22.73 21.19 8.63
N GLY A 228 -21.92 21.57 7.65
CA GLY A 228 -21.77 22.99 7.26
C GLY A 228 -20.37 23.41 6.81
N GLU A 229 -19.32 22.66 7.12
CA GLU A 229 -17.96 23.00 6.74
C GLU A 229 -17.35 21.90 5.87
N ARG A 230 -16.76 22.29 4.73
CA ARG A 230 -16.05 21.40 3.82
C ARG A 230 -14.62 21.89 3.66
N ALA A 231 -13.67 21.16 4.21
CA ALA A 231 -12.27 21.27 3.83
C ALA A 231 -11.68 19.87 3.62
N VAL A 232 -11.74 19.37 2.39
CA VAL A 232 -10.93 18.21 1.97
C VAL A 232 -9.48 18.70 1.84
N GLY A 233 -8.67 18.52 2.88
CA GLY A 233 -7.23 18.74 2.81
C GLY A 233 -6.57 17.70 1.91
N ILE A 234 -5.93 18.13 0.82
CA ILE A 234 -5.08 17.24 0.00
C ILE A 234 -3.67 17.27 0.57
N ASN A 235 -3.31 16.26 1.36
CA ASN A 235 -1.94 16.11 1.87
C ASN A 235 -1.09 15.36 0.83
N LYS A 236 0.06 15.95 0.47
CA LYS A 236 0.95 15.41 -0.56
C LYS A 236 2.24 14.88 0.07
N ASN A 237 2.55 13.63 -0.22
CA ASN A 237 3.80 13.00 0.19
C ASN A 237 4.54 12.47 -1.03
N TYR A 238 5.86 12.46 -0.94
CA TYR A 238 6.77 11.93 -1.93
C TYR A 238 7.70 10.94 -1.25
N GLU A 239 7.99 9.83 -1.90
CA GLU A 239 8.95 8.85 -1.44
C GLU A 239 9.93 8.53 -2.56
N ALA A 240 11.21 8.42 -2.21
CA ALA A 240 12.23 7.94 -3.11
C ALA A 240 13.08 6.91 -2.38
N GLY A 241 13.56 5.90 -3.10
CA GLY A 241 14.31 4.83 -2.49
C GLY A 241 14.93 3.86 -3.48
N PHE A 242 15.48 2.80 -2.91
CA PHE A 242 16.10 1.71 -3.66
C PHE A 242 15.54 0.38 -3.20
N THR A 243 15.42 -0.56 -4.12
CA THR A 243 15.11 -1.95 -3.79
C THR A 243 16.20 -2.89 -4.28
N TYR A 244 16.40 -3.95 -3.53
CA TYR A 244 17.18 -5.12 -3.89
C TYR A 244 16.23 -6.30 -4.06
N GLY A 245 16.36 -7.05 -5.15
CA GLY A 245 15.45 -8.14 -5.45
C GLY A 245 16.08 -9.31 -6.20
N TRP A 246 15.28 -10.36 -6.34
CA TRP A 246 15.62 -11.59 -7.05
C TRP A 246 14.62 -11.87 -8.17
N ASP A 247 15.10 -12.38 -9.31
CA ASP A 247 14.23 -12.72 -10.44
C ASP A 247 13.21 -13.81 -10.05
N GLN A 248 13.61 -14.72 -9.17
CA GLN A 248 12.74 -15.71 -8.54
C GLN A 248 12.55 -15.41 -7.04
N PRO A 249 11.29 -15.34 -6.54
CA PRO A 249 11.00 -14.99 -5.16
C PRO A 249 11.56 -16.03 -4.19
N LEU A 250 12.10 -15.59 -3.06
CA LEU A 250 12.47 -16.46 -1.94
C LEU A 250 11.19 -16.99 -1.30
N GLU A 251 11.03 -18.31 -1.31
CA GLU A 251 9.84 -18.98 -0.79
C GLU A 251 10.10 -19.45 0.65
N TYR A 252 9.34 -18.92 1.59
CA TYR A 252 9.32 -19.33 2.99
C TYR A 252 7.89 -19.70 3.39
N GLY A 253 7.46 -20.91 2.99
CA GLY A 253 6.08 -21.35 3.19
C GLY A 253 5.09 -20.46 2.42
N PRO A 254 4.08 -19.86 3.07
CA PRO A 254 3.12 -18.96 2.40
C PRO A 254 3.70 -17.58 2.10
N PHE A 255 4.92 -17.26 2.55
CA PHE A 255 5.55 -15.97 2.33
C PHE A 255 6.48 -16.01 1.11
N GLN A 256 6.20 -15.16 0.13
CA GLN A 256 7.04 -14.98 -1.05
C GLN A 256 7.72 -13.61 -1.02
N LEU A 257 9.05 -13.62 -0.81
CA LEU A 257 9.85 -12.40 -0.77
C LEU A 257 10.61 -12.23 -2.08
N LYS A 258 10.18 -11.28 -2.90
CA LYS A 258 10.83 -10.94 -4.16
C LYS A 258 11.79 -9.78 -4.05
N ARG A 259 11.50 -8.80 -3.19
CA ARG A 259 12.29 -7.58 -3.02
C ARG A 259 12.29 -7.11 -1.57
N ILE A 260 13.38 -6.45 -1.17
CA ILE A 260 13.47 -5.65 0.04
C ILE A 260 13.90 -4.25 -0.39
N GLY A 261 13.32 -3.20 0.19
CA GLY A 261 13.68 -1.84 -0.16
C GLY A 261 13.72 -0.91 1.04
N ILE A 262 14.51 0.14 0.87
CA ILE A 262 14.56 1.26 1.81
C ILE A 262 14.19 2.54 1.05
N GLY A 263 13.33 3.33 1.67
CA GLY A 263 12.86 4.60 1.12
C GLY A 263 12.86 5.70 2.15
N TYR A 264 12.91 6.93 1.68
CA TYR A 264 12.68 8.12 2.48
C TYR A 264 11.43 8.82 1.98
N ARG A 265 10.41 8.89 2.84
CA ARG A 265 9.15 9.57 2.56
C ARG A 265 9.14 10.95 3.22
N THR A 266 8.84 11.97 2.44
CA THR A 266 8.71 13.35 2.89
C THR A 266 7.42 14.00 2.38
N GLY A 267 6.86 14.92 3.14
CA GLY A 267 5.69 15.72 2.80
C GLY A 267 5.52 16.80 3.87
N ASP A 268 4.40 17.54 3.84
CA ASP A 268 4.18 18.76 4.64
C ASP A 268 4.75 18.69 6.06
N ARG A 269 4.35 17.66 6.84
CA ARG A 269 4.87 17.39 8.19
C ARG A 269 5.43 15.98 8.38
N LEU A 270 5.55 15.21 7.30
CA LEU A 270 5.98 13.81 7.34
C LEU A 270 7.45 13.69 6.94
N LYS A 271 8.25 13.00 7.77
CA LYS A 271 9.62 12.59 7.46
C LYS A 271 9.85 11.19 8.04
N VAL A 272 9.85 10.17 7.18
CA VAL A 272 9.82 8.77 7.62
C VAL A 272 10.75 7.92 6.76
N TRP A 273 11.56 7.10 7.42
CA TRP A 273 12.25 5.98 6.78
C TRP A 273 11.30 4.80 6.62
N ARG A 274 11.33 4.21 5.42
CA ARG A 274 10.40 3.19 4.96
C ARG A 274 11.15 1.91 4.70
N LEU A 275 10.59 0.80 5.18
CA LEU A 275 10.99 -0.54 4.77
C LEU A 275 9.89 -1.10 3.86
N SER A 276 10.26 -1.62 2.69
CA SER A 276 9.32 -2.27 1.78
C SER A 276 9.67 -3.73 1.62
N PHE A 277 8.67 -4.60 1.73
CA PHE A 277 8.75 -5.97 1.28
C PHE A 277 7.97 -6.07 -0.03
N ASN A 278 8.60 -6.61 -1.07
CA ASN A 278 8.12 -6.58 -2.46
C ASN A 278 8.08 -5.16 -3.05
N LEU A 279 7.16 -4.89 -4.00
CA LEU A 279 7.11 -3.62 -4.71
C LEU A 279 6.77 -2.48 -3.73
N PRO A 280 7.49 -1.35 -3.73
CA PRO A 280 7.31 -0.27 -2.76
C PRO A 280 6.11 0.62 -3.12
N ILE A 281 4.88 0.07 -3.12
CA ILE A 281 3.62 0.74 -3.50
C ILE A 281 2.45 0.19 -2.68
#